data_AF-A0A4Y3W8X6-F1
#
_entry.id   AF-A0A4Y3W8X6-F1
#
_cell.length_a   1.000
_cell.length_b   1.000
_cell.length_c   1.000
_cell.angle_alpha   90.00
_cell.angle_beta   90.00
_cell.angle_gamma   90.00
#
_symmetry.space_group_name_H-M   'P 1'
#
loop_
_entity.id
_entity.type
_entity.pdbx_description
1 polymer ?
#
loop_
_entity_poly.entity_id
_entity_poly.type
_entity_poly.pdbx_seq_one_letter_code
_entity_poly.pdbx_strand_id
1 'polypeptide(L)'
;MGSVTGAGIKRNIADCYEFIINHYEEGDRIFLFGFSRGAYTVRSLANLLMLCGVPTKMPDGPLHRYRKAVKDIAWEAVDTVLEHGAGHPREDFEGERLELARRFQTKYGSGDGTDANAAAYFVGVFDTVAALGAAGGRRVAIQAGLTLAVAAAAFLASLVPAAIVGIITAIISDAGLLRGFIVPAWFVTHIAMIAAVVWFWKHQTATLRKPIYDFPNKGDTPRSHIAEWTGKNFDRLLSKHVRFSRSANAIDETRKDFQRVGWGGTEPPVHPPTPGVPRLIQMWFAGNHSDIGGSYPEPESVSYSVISRGTKSIQRTRT
;
A
#
# COMPACT_ATOMS: atom_id res chain seq x y z
N MET A 1 -8.88 11.80 -3.43
CA MET A 1 -8.18 11.03 -4.50
C MET A 1 -7.62 9.67 -4.05
N GLY A 2 -7.44 9.36 -2.75
CA GLY A 2 -6.75 8.14 -2.30
C GLY A 2 -7.50 6.79 -2.36
N SER A 3 -8.77 6.77 -2.75
CA SER A 3 -9.63 5.57 -2.68
C SER A 3 -9.55 4.64 -3.89
N VAL A 4 -8.95 5.08 -5.01
CA VAL A 4 -9.02 4.36 -6.30
C VAL A 4 -7.83 3.43 -6.52
N THR A 5 -6.66 3.77 -5.97
CA THR A 5 -5.39 3.06 -6.21
C THR A 5 -4.79 2.39 -4.98
N GLY A 6 -5.50 2.40 -3.83
CA GLY A 6 -4.91 1.98 -2.55
C GLY A 6 -3.96 3.02 -1.95
N ALA A 7 -3.84 4.22 -2.56
CA ALA A 7 -2.97 5.31 -2.09
C ALA A 7 -3.21 5.72 -0.63
N GLY A 8 -4.44 5.57 -0.11
CA GLY A 8 -4.71 5.77 1.31
C GLY A 8 -3.99 4.76 2.21
N ILE A 9 -3.90 3.49 1.80
CA ILE A 9 -3.20 2.48 2.58
C ILE A 9 -1.69 2.66 2.53
N LYS A 10 -1.18 2.95 1.34
CA LYS A 10 0.24 3.21 1.11
C LYS A 10 0.73 4.33 2.04
N ARG A 11 -0.04 5.41 2.08
CA ARG A 11 0.20 6.54 2.97
C ARG A 11 0.17 6.13 4.45
N ASN A 12 -0.85 5.39 4.88
CA ASN A 12 -0.93 4.96 6.28
C ASN A 12 0.27 4.09 6.68
N ILE A 13 0.72 3.17 5.82
CA ILE A 13 1.90 2.35 6.10
C ILE A 13 3.16 3.21 6.16
N ALA A 14 3.35 4.13 5.20
CA ALA A 14 4.49 5.03 5.18
C ALA A 14 4.52 5.95 6.41
N ASP A 15 3.38 6.51 6.80
CA ASP A 15 3.27 7.39 7.98
C ASP A 15 3.57 6.60 9.28
N CYS A 16 3.09 5.36 9.41
CA CYS A 16 3.44 4.50 10.55
C CYS A 16 4.92 4.11 10.57
N TYR A 17 5.51 3.83 9.41
CA TYR A 17 6.92 3.48 9.32
C TYR A 17 7.82 4.70 9.59
N GLU A 18 7.46 5.88 9.08
CA GLU A 18 8.08 7.16 9.43
C GLU A 18 8.06 7.39 10.95
N PHE A 19 6.93 7.12 11.61
CA PHE A 19 6.83 7.19 13.06
C PHE A 19 7.85 6.26 13.73
N ILE A 20 7.97 5.00 13.31
CA ILE A 20 8.93 4.05 13.87
C ILE A 20 10.36 4.54 13.68
N ILE A 21 10.74 4.99 12.47
CA ILE A 21 12.11 5.47 12.20
C ILE A 21 12.48 6.65 13.10
N ASN A 22 11.52 7.54 13.39
CA ASN A 22 11.76 8.71 14.21
C ASN A 22 11.92 8.41 15.72
N HIS A 23 11.35 7.31 16.21
CA HIS A 23 11.27 7.04 17.66
C HIS A 23 12.05 5.80 18.10
N TYR A 24 12.28 4.83 17.22
CA TYR A 24 12.91 3.56 17.59
C TYR A 24 14.35 3.75 18.06
N GLU A 25 14.69 3.19 19.20
CA GLU A 25 16.05 3.02 19.70
C GLU A 25 16.44 1.54 19.73
N GLU A 26 17.74 1.25 19.65
CA GLU A 26 18.20 -0.13 19.65
C GLU A 26 17.77 -0.85 20.94
N GLY A 27 17.07 -1.98 20.78
CA GLY A 27 16.50 -2.74 21.89
C GLY A 27 15.02 -2.48 22.15
N ASP A 28 14.43 -1.47 21.51
CA ASP A 28 12.99 -1.20 21.61
C ASP A 28 12.15 -2.38 21.11
N ARG A 29 11.02 -2.58 21.77
CA ARG A 29 10.02 -3.57 21.35
C ARG A 29 8.90 -2.86 20.61
N ILE A 30 8.76 -3.18 19.33
CA ILE A 30 7.69 -2.61 18.49
C ILE A 30 6.40 -3.42 18.68
N PHE A 31 5.34 -2.78 19.19
CA PHE A 31 4.00 -3.35 19.31
C PHE A 31 3.08 -2.75 18.26
N LEU A 32 2.46 -3.62 17.46
CA LEU A 32 1.57 -3.21 16.39
C LEU A 32 0.14 -3.67 16.67
N PHE A 33 -0.81 -2.74 16.62
CA PHE A 33 -2.23 -3.02 16.82
C PHE A 33 -3.05 -2.47 15.67
N GLY A 34 -4.00 -3.26 15.17
CA GLY A 34 -4.88 -2.80 14.11
C GLY A 34 -6.23 -3.48 14.12
N PHE A 35 -7.27 -2.72 13.78
CA PHE A 35 -8.63 -3.21 13.55
C PHE A 35 -9.01 -3.01 12.08
N SER A 36 -9.71 -3.96 11.49
CA SER A 36 -10.29 -3.83 10.15
C SER A 36 -9.22 -3.57 9.08
N ARG A 37 -9.35 -2.47 8.32
CA ARG A 37 -8.32 -2.00 7.38
C ARG A 37 -7.02 -1.62 8.09
N GLY A 38 -7.08 -1.15 9.34
CA GLY A 38 -5.90 -0.91 10.17
C GLY A 38 -5.16 -2.20 10.51
N ALA A 39 -5.87 -3.31 10.69
CA ALA A 39 -5.26 -4.63 10.86
C ALA A 39 -4.45 -5.04 9.61
N TYR A 40 -4.96 -4.75 8.42
CA TYR A 40 -4.24 -4.94 7.17
C TYR A 40 -2.99 -4.06 7.12
N THR A 41 -3.11 -2.76 7.45
CA THR A 41 -2.00 -1.82 7.52
C THR A 41 -0.88 -2.32 8.44
N VAL A 42 -1.19 -2.72 9.67
CA VAL A 42 -0.14 -3.15 10.61
C VAL A 42 0.49 -4.49 10.25
N ARG A 43 -0.24 -5.38 9.57
CA ARG A 43 0.35 -6.62 9.03
C ARG A 43 1.31 -6.32 7.88
N SER A 44 0.93 -5.40 6.97
CA SER A 44 1.82 -4.91 5.93
C SER A 44 3.04 -4.19 6.51
N LEU A 45 2.87 -3.41 7.57
CA LEU A 45 3.96 -2.74 8.29
C LEU A 45 4.90 -3.75 8.96
N ALA A 46 4.38 -4.82 9.56
CA ALA A 46 5.20 -5.90 10.11
C ALA A 46 6.06 -6.57 9.03
N ASN A 47 5.49 -6.77 7.83
CA ASN A 47 6.24 -7.29 6.68
C ASN A 47 7.30 -6.29 6.19
N LEU A 48 6.95 -4.99 6.13
CA LEU A 48 7.89 -3.94 5.78
C LEU A 48 9.07 -3.86 6.75
N LEU A 49 8.82 -3.96 8.06
CA LEU A 49 9.88 -4.00 9.08
C LEU A 49 10.79 -5.21 8.90
N MET A 50 10.22 -6.39 8.60
CA MET A 50 11.01 -7.58 8.30
C MET A 50 11.92 -7.38 7.09
N LEU A 51 11.43 -6.73 6.04
CA LEU A 51 12.19 -6.52 4.80
C LEU A 51 13.22 -5.38 4.96
N CYS A 52 12.82 -4.26 5.55
CA CYS A 52 13.57 -3.02 5.51
C CYS A 52 14.28 -2.68 6.82
N GLY A 53 13.91 -3.28 7.95
CA GLY A 53 14.41 -2.90 9.28
C GLY A 53 14.11 -1.45 9.64
N VAL A 54 14.95 -0.85 10.49
CA VAL A 54 14.89 0.57 10.84
C VAL A 54 16.19 1.28 10.38
N PRO A 55 16.10 2.20 9.40
CA PRO A 55 17.19 3.09 8.97
C PRO A 55 17.98 3.72 10.11
N THR A 56 19.31 3.63 10.02
CA THR A 56 20.26 4.21 10.99
C THR A 56 21.16 5.29 10.39
N LYS A 57 21.31 5.29 9.07
CA LYS A 57 22.17 6.24 8.34
C LYS A 57 21.56 6.63 6.99
N MET A 58 22.11 7.68 6.40
CA MET A 58 21.93 8.05 5.00
C MET A 58 23.14 7.56 4.19
N PRO A 59 23.04 7.47 2.84
CA PRO A 59 24.20 7.21 1.99
C PRO A 59 25.34 8.21 2.20
N ASP A 60 24.98 9.49 2.40
CA ASP A 60 25.93 10.60 2.46
C ASP A 60 26.24 11.06 3.90
N GLY A 61 25.78 10.34 4.93
CA GLY A 61 26.01 10.77 6.33
C GLY A 61 25.02 10.23 7.36
N PRO A 62 24.94 10.87 8.55
CA PRO A 62 24.03 10.43 9.60
C PRO A 62 22.56 10.68 9.24
N LEU A 63 21.68 9.82 9.75
CA LEU A 63 20.24 10.02 9.63
C LEU A 63 19.74 11.00 10.70
N HIS A 64 19.34 12.19 10.29
CA HIS A 64 18.69 13.15 11.18
C HIS A 64 17.18 12.88 11.25
N ARG A 65 16.70 12.46 12.42
CA ARG A 65 15.28 12.17 12.68
C ARG A 65 14.43 13.45 12.63
N TYR A 66 13.13 13.28 12.41
CA TYR A 66 12.13 14.35 12.30
C TYR A 66 12.44 15.34 11.17
N ARG A 67 12.83 14.81 10.02
CA ARG A 67 13.15 15.57 8.80
C ARG A 67 12.45 14.95 7.60
N LYS A 68 12.31 15.75 6.53
CA LYS A 68 11.75 15.29 5.24
C LYS A 68 12.44 14.02 4.72
N ALA A 69 13.74 13.87 4.95
CA ALA A 69 14.49 12.68 4.57
C ALA A 69 13.88 11.38 5.14
N VAL A 70 13.43 11.37 6.41
CA VAL A 70 12.81 10.19 7.02
C VAL A 70 11.51 9.82 6.32
N LYS A 71 10.69 10.84 6.01
CA LYS A 71 9.48 10.65 5.21
C LYS A 71 9.81 10.08 3.83
N ASP A 72 10.78 10.65 3.13
CA ASP A 72 11.20 10.17 1.81
C ASP A 72 11.67 8.70 1.87
N ILE A 73 12.43 8.32 2.91
CA ILE A 73 12.86 6.93 3.16
C ILE A 73 11.65 6.01 3.39
N ALA A 74 10.69 6.44 4.21
CA ALA A 74 9.51 5.63 4.50
C ALA A 74 8.66 5.41 3.24
N TRP A 75 8.51 6.44 2.40
CA TRP A 75 7.84 6.34 1.11
C TRP A 75 8.60 5.43 0.13
N GLU A 76 9.93 5.51 0.08
CA GLU A 76 10.77 4.61 -0.73
C GLU A 76 10.59 3.15 -0.28
N ALA A 77 10.61 2.87 1.02
CA ALA A 77 10.46 1.52 1.56
C ALA A 77 9.11 0.90 1.15
N VAL A 78 8.03 1.68 1.23
CA VAL A 78 6.71 1.21 0.81
C VAL A 78 6.61 1.09 -0.71
N ASP A 79 7.00 2.11 -1.46
CA ASP A 79 6.83 2.18 -2.91
C ASP A 79 7.71 1.19 -3.67
N THR A 80 8.97 1.05 -3.24
CA THR A 80 9.97 0.24 -3.93
C THR A 80 10.03 -1.17 -3.40
N VAL A 81 9.96 -1.38 -2.08
CA VAL A 81 10.13 -2.72 -1.50
C VAL A 81 8.79 -3.40 -1.27
N LEU A 82 7.89 -2.80 -0.48
CA LEU A 82 6.64 -3.46 -0.07
C LEU A 82 5.65 -3.65 -1.22
N GLU A 83 5.52 -2.66 -2.11
CA GLU A 83 4.61 -2.73 -3.26
C GLU A 83 5.13 -3.66 -4.38
N HIS A 84 6.41 -4.04 -4.36
CA HIS A 84 6.97 -4.89 -5.40
C HIS A 84 6.43 -6.32 -5.30
N GLY A 85 5.62 -6.72 -6.27
CA GLY A 85 4.88 -7.98 -6.32
C GLY A 85 3.52 -7.91 -5.61
N ALA A 86 3.08 -6.74 -5.15
CA ALA A 86 1.75 -6.59 -4.57
C ALA A 86 0.68 -6.89 -5.63
N GLY A 87 -0.28 -7.74 -5.26
CA GLY A 87 -1.35 -8.17 -6.16
C GLY A 87 -1.01 -9.39 -7.02
N HIS A 88 0.20 -9.95 -6.89
CA HIS A 88 0.66 -11.15 -7.60
C HIS A 88 1.03 -12.27 -6.61
N PRO A 89 1.05 -13.54 -7.05
CA PRO A 89 1.59 -14.64 -6.24
C PRO A 89 2.98 -14.29 -5.67
N ARG A 90 3.21 -14.62 -4.40
CA ARG A 90 4.46 -14.29 -3.71
C ARG A 90 5.68 -14.89 -4.41
N GLU A 91 5.57 -16.15 -4.82
CA GLU A 91 6.62 -16.93 -5.48
C GLU A 91 7.20 -16.25 -6.74
N ASP A 92 6.37 -15.49 -7.48
CA ASP A 92 6.79 -14.85 -8.73
C ASP A 92 7.77 -13.67 -8.52
N PHE A 93 7.69 -13.01 -7.35
CA PHE A 93 8.36 -11.74 -7.07
C PHE A 93 9.15 -11.73 -5.76
N GLU A 94 9.15 -12.82 -5.00
CA GLU A 94 9.83 -12.89 -3.70
C GLU A 94 11.33 -12.63 -3.82
N GLY A 95 12.02 -13.26 -4.77
CA GLY A 95 13.46 -13.02 -4.98
C GLY A 95 13.78 -11.56 -5.32
N GLU A 96 12.97 -10.94 -6.19
CA GLU A 96 13.12 -9.53 -6.54
C GLU A 96 12.89 -8.61 -5.34
N ARG A 97 11.85 -8.89 -4.55
CA ARG A 97 11.51 -8.14 -3.34
C ARG A 97 12.61 -8.25 -2.29
N LEU A 98 13.19 -9.43 -2.10
CA LEU A 98 14.29 -9.66 -1.17
C LEU A 98 15.57 -8.93 -1.62
N GLU A 99 15.86 -8.89 -2.92
CA GLU A 99 16.99 -8.10 -3.43
C GLU A 99 16.77 -6.59 -3.24
N LEU A 100 15.56 -6.07 -3.48
CA LEU A 100 15.22 -4.67 -3.20
C LEU A 100 15.33 -4.35 -1.71
N ALA A 101 14.89 -5.28 -0.85
CA ALA A 101 15.05 -5.19 0.60
C ALA A 101 16.53 -5.14 1.00
N ARG A 102 17.38 -6.02 0.46
CA ARG A 102 18.83 -6.01 0.69
C ARG A 102 19.47 -4.69 0.26
N ARG A 103 19.10 -4.17 -0.92
CA ARG A 103 19.58 -2.87 -1.43
C ARG A 103 19.19 -1.74 -0.48
N PHE A 104 17.94 -1.73 -0.02
CA PHE A 104 17.44 -0.78 0.96
C PHE A 104 18.22 -0.85 2.29
N GLN A 105 18.39 -2.05 2.84
CA GLN A 105 19.15 -2.29 4.07
C GLN A 105 20.58 -1.77 3.96
N THR A 106 21.28 -2.10 2.87
CA THR A 106 22.64 -1.66 2.60
C THR A 106 22.74 -0.13 2.53
N LYS A 107 21.79 0.49 1.81
CA LYS A 107 21.72 1.94 1.59
C LYS A 107 21.51 2.72 2.91
N TYR A 108 20.67 2.22 3.81
CA TYR A 108 20.26 2.93 5.02
C TYR A 108 20.80 2.36 6.33
N GLY A 109 21.62 1.31 6.28
CA GLY A 109 22.19 0.65 7.46
C GLY A 109 21.14 0.02 8.37
N SER A 110 20.07 -0.52 7.80
CA SER A 110 18.93 -1.08 8.52
C SER A 110 18.90 -2.61 8.57
N GLY A 111 20.03 -3.24 8.23
CA GLY A 111 20.21 -4.68 8.23
C GLY A 111 21.62 -5.04 7.76
N ASP A 112 21.93 -6.33 7.76
CA ASP A 112 23.21 -6.86 7.27
C ASP A 112 23.17 -7.31 5.81
N GLY A 113 22.03 -7.12 5.14
CA GLY A 113 21.77 -7.58 3.78
C GLY A 113 21.15 -8.98 3.71
N THR A 114 21.00 -9.65 4.85
CA THR A 114 20.31 -10.93 4.98
C THR A 114 19.09 -10.79 5.89
N ASP A 115 19.25 -10.14 7.04
CA ASP A 115 18.19 -9.88 8.00
C ASP A 115 18.14 -8.39 8.37
N ALA A 116 16.92 -7.93 8.61
CA ALA A 116 16.66 -6.59 9.13
C ALA A 116 17.14 -6.45 10.59
N ASN A 117 17.61 -5.25 10.96
CA ASN A 117 18.08 -4.94 12.32
C ASN A 117 16.96 -4.82 13.37
N ALA A 118 15.70 -4.79 12.94
CA ALA A 118 14.53 -4.57 13.79
C ALA A 118 13.32 -5.29 13.19
N ALA A 119 12.42 -5.75 14.07
CA ALA A 119 11.18 -6.39 13.69
C ALA A 119 10.07 -6.10 14.71
N ALA A 120 8.81 -6.34 14.32
CA ALA A 120 7.70 -6.24 15.25
C ALA A 120 7.82 -7.31 16.36
N TYR A 121 7.81 -6.90 17.62
CA TYR A 121 7.79 -7.81 18.77
C TYR A 121 6.42 -8.47 18.91
N PHE A 122 5.36 -7.68 18.80
CA PHE A 122 3.98 -8.15 18.93
C PHE A 122 3.09 -7.59 17.81
N VAL A 123 2.23 -8.44 17.25
CA VAL A 123 1.20 -8.03 16.29
C VAL A 123 -0.18 -8.47 16.79
N GLY A 124 -1.02 -7.50 17.17
CA GLY A 124 -2.39 -7.71 17.60
C GLY A 124 -3.37 -7.20 16.55
N VAL A 125 -4.17 -8.09 15.97
CA VAL A 125 -5.14 -7.73 14.94
C VAL A 125 -6.56 -8.15 15.29
N PHE A 126 -7.50 -7.25 14.97
CA PHE A 126 -8.93 -7.44 15.14
C PHE A 126 -9.59 -7.45 13.76
N ASP A 127 -10.24 -8.55 13.45
CA ASP A 127 -11.03 -8.84 12.25
C ASP A 127 -10.45 -8.23 10.96
N THR A 128 -9.31 -8.77 10.51
CA THR A 128 -8.59 -8.22 9.36
C THR A 128 -9.41 -8.36 8.09
N VAL A 129 -9.74 -7.22 7.47
CA VAL A 129 -10.40 -7.18 6.17
C VAL A 129 -9.43 -6.69 5.10
N ALA A 130 -9.60 -7.20 3.88
CA ALA A 130 -8.86 -6.70 2.74
C ALA A 130 -9.15 -5.21 2.57
N ALA A 131 -8.10 -4.40 2.49
CA ALA A 131 -8.26 -3.00 2.14
C ALA A 131 -8.40 -2.87 0.63
N LEU A 132 -9.62 -3.05 0.16
CA LEU A 132 -9.95 -3.03 -1.25
C LEU A 132 -10.00 -1.58 -1.74
N GLY A 133 -9.17 -1.26 -2.73
CA GLY A 133 -9.43 -0.12 -3.61
C GLY A 133 -10.70 -0.36 -4.46
N ALA A 134 -11.18 0.66 -5.16
CA ALA A 134 -12.27 0.48 -6.11
C ALA A 134 -11.88 -0.61 -7.15
N ALA A 135 -12.71 -1.65 -7.29
CA ALA A 135 -12.50 -2.76 -8.21
C ALA A 135 -13.64 -2.85 -9.24
N GLY A 136 -13.41 -3.59 -10.33
CA GLY A 136 -14.41 -3.85 -11.37
C GLY A 136 -15.03 -2.57 -11.96
N GLY A 137 -16.35 -2.57 -12.15
CA GLY A 137 -17.08 -1.43 -12.75
C GLY A 137 -16.90 -0.10 -12.00
N ARG A 138 -16.70 -0.14 -10.69
CA ARG A 138 -16.43 1.09 -9.90
C ARG A 138 -15.09 1.72 -10.25
N ARG A 139 -14.04 0.91 -10.50
CA ARG A 139 -12.73 1.39 -10.96
C ARG A 139 -12.87 2.07 -12.32
N VAL A 140 -13.59 1.43 -13.25
CA VAL A 140 -13.83 1.93 -14.61
C VAL A 140 -14.57 3.26 -14.57
N ALA A 141 -15.65 3.37 -13.79
CA ALA A 141 -16.42 4.60 -13.66
C ALA A 141 -15.58 5.76 -13.12
N ILE A 142 -14.76 5.51 -12.09
CA ILE A 142 -13.89 6.54 -11.53
C ILE A 142 -12.79 6.94 -12.52
N GLN A 143 -12.19 5.99 -13.23
CA GLN A 143 -11.20 6.28 -14.27
C GLN A 143 -11.78 7.08 -15.44
N ALA A 144 -13.00 6.76 -15.87
CA ALA A 144 -13.72 7.52 -16.89
C ALA A 144 -13.98 8.96 -16.41
N GLY A 145 -14.50 9.13 -15.19
CA GLY A 145 -14.74 10.45 -14.61
C GLY A 145 -13.47 11.30 -14.48
N LEU A 146 -12.36 10.71 -14.04
CA LEU A 146 -11.07 11.41 -13.95
C LEU A 146 -10.52 11.79 -15.33
N THR A 147 -10.61 10.88 -16.30
CA THR A 147 -10.16 11.14 -17.68
C THR A 147 -10.95 12.29 -18.30
N LEU A 148 -12.28 12.30 -18.11
CA LEU A 148 -13.15 13.40 -18.54
C LEU A 148 -12.79 14.71 -17.85
N ALA A 149 -12.50 14.69 -16.54
CA ALA A 149 -12.10 15.88 -15.81
C ALA A 149 -10.77 16.46 -16.32
N VAL A 150 -9.77 15.61 -16.59
CA VAL A 150 -8.50 16.03 -17.18
C VAL A 150 -8.71 16.60 -18.59
N ALA A 151 -9.53 15.94 -19.41
CA ALA A 151 -9.87 16.40 -20.75
C ALA A 151 -10.56 17.76 -20.72
N ALA A 152 -11.54 17.96 -19.83
CA ALA A 152 -12.24 19.23 -19.66
C ALA A 152 -11.31 20.35 -19.17
N ALA A 153 -10.42 20.07 -18.21
CA ALA A 153 -9.43 21.03 -17.74
C ALA A 153 -8.46 21.45 -18.87
N ALA A 154 -8.00 20.48 -19.67
CA ALA A 154 -7.13 20.73 -20.82
C ALA A 154 -7.86 21.54 -21.91
N PHE A 155 -9.13 21.23 -22.18
CA PHE A 155 -9.96 22.00 -23.10
C PHE A 155 -10.04 23.46 -22.66
N LEU A 156 -10.41 23.73 -21.40
CA LEU A 156 -10.48 25.10 -20.88
C LEU A 156 -9.14 25.83 -20.94
N ALA A 157 -8.05 25.17 -20.54
CA ALA A 157 -6.70 25.72 -20.60
C ALA A 157 -6.24 26.03 -22.04
N SER A 158 -6.76 25.29 -23.03
CA SER A 158 -6.42 25.45 -24.44
C SER A 158 -7.20 26.55 -25.17
N LEU A 159 -8.27 27.11 -24.58
CA LEU A 159 -9.12 28.11 -25.26
C LEU A 159 -8.36 29.38 -25.68
N VAL A 160 -7.50 29.90 -24.79
CA VAL A 160 -6.71 31.12 -25.08
C VAL A 160 -5.65 30.84 -26.16
N PRO A 161 -4.80 29.79 -26.05
CA PRO A 161 -3.89 29.41 -27.12
C PRO A 161 -4.59 29.13 -28.46
N ALA A 162 -5.75 28.46 -28.42
CA ALA A 162 -6.53 28.15 -29.62
C ALA A 162 -7.06 29.40 -30.31
N ALA A 163 -7.56 30.37 -29.54
CA ALA A 163 -8.01 31.65 -30.08
C ALA A 163 -6.85 32.44 -30.73
N ILE A 164 -5.67 32.45 -30.12
CA ILE A 164 -4.48 33.11 -30.68
C ILE A 164 -4.09 32.48 -32.02
N VAL A 165 -3.97 31.14 -32.08
CA VAL A 165 -3.64 30.41 -33.31
C VAL A 165 -4.69 30.62 -34.40
N GLY A 166 -5.98 30.60 -34.01
CA GLY A 166 -7.09 30.88 -34.92
C GLY A 166 -7.02 32.30 -35.50
N ILE A 167 -6.74 33.32 -34.68
CA ILE A 167 -6.63 34.71 -35.17
C ILE A 167 -5.48 34.84 -36.16
N ILE A 168 -4.31 34.32 -35.82
CA ILE A 168 -3.12 34.38 -36.68
C ILE A 168 -3.40 33.68 -38.03
N THR A 169 -4.01 32.50 -37.99
CA THR A 169 -4.30 31.73 -39.20
C THR A 169 -5.35 32.44 -40.06
N ALA A 170 -6.38 33.05 -39.47
CA ALA A 170 -7.39 33.82 -40.19
C ALA A 170 -6.79 35.02 -40.92
N ILE A 171 -5.85 35.73 -40.29
CA ILE A 171 -5.17 36.89 -40.89
C ILE A 171 -4.28 36.46 -42.07
N ILE A 172 -3.58 35.34 -41.95
CA ILE A 172 -2.61 34.90 -42.97
C ILE A 172 -3.27 34.22 -44.17
N SER A 173 -4.36 33.47 -43.95
CA SER A 173 -4.92 32.57 -44.97
C SER A 173 -6.05 33.16 -45.82
N ASP A 174 -6.60 34.31 -45.43
CA ASP A 174 -7.81 34.92 -46.02
C ASP A 174 -9.02 33.94 -46.09
N ALA A 175 -8.99 32.85 -45.32
CA ALA A 175 -9.92 31.73 -45.45
C ALA A 175 -11.26 31.92 -44.71
N GLY A 176 -11.55 33.14 -44.26
CA GLY A 176 -12.74 33.48 -43.47
C GLY A 176 -12.82 32.80 -42.10
N LEU A 177 -13.92 33.02 -41.38
CA LEU A 177 -14.08 32.58 -39.98
C LEU A 177 -14.00 31.05 -39.80
N LEU A 178 -14.66 30.28 -40.66
CA LEU A 178 -14.73 28.82 -40.53
C LEU A 178 -13.36 28.17 -40.72
N ARG A 179 -12.70 28.41 -41.86
CA ARG A 179 -11.43 27.73 -42.22
C ARG A 179 -10.22 28.44 -41.62
N GLY A 180 -10.29 29.76 -41.44
CA GLY A 180 -9.19 30.58 -40.90
C GLY A 180 -9.09 30.59 -39.38
N PHE A 181 -10.22 30.53 -38.65
CA PHE A 181 -10.22 30.61 -37.18
C PHE A 181 -10.71 29.33 -36.51
N ILE A 182 -11.93 28.85 -36.85
CA ILE A 182 -12.57 27.75 -36.12
C ILE A 182 -11.81 26.44 -36.29
N VAL A 183 -11.44 26.06 -37.53
CA VAL A 183 -10.74 24.81 -37.79
C VAL A 183 -9.38 24.75 -37.06
N PRO A 184 -8.48 25.75 -37.17
CA PRO A 184 -7.21 25.75 -36.43
C PRO A 184 -7.38 25.77 -34.91
N ALA A 185 -8.31 26.58 -34.38
CA ALA A 185 -8.60 26.62 -32.95
C ALA A 185 -9.10 25.25 -32.45
N TRP A 186 -9.97 24.59 -33.22
CA TRP A 186 -10.45 23.25 -32.92
C TRP A 186 -9.29 22.23 -32.86
N PHE A 187 -8.37 22.25 -33.82
CA PHE A 187 -7.18 21.38 -33.79
C PHE A 187 -6.32 21.60 -32.54
N VAL A 188 -6.06 22.86 -32.15
CA VAL A 188 -5.27 23.17 -30.95
C VAL A 188 -5.92 22.60 -29.69
N THR A 189 -7.23 22.80 -29.54
CA THR A 189 -7.96 22.27 -28.36
C THR A 189 -7.96 20.74 -28.31
N HIS A 190 -8.13 20.06 -29.45
CA HIS A 190 -8.15 18.59 -29.50
C HIS A 190 -6.76 18.00 -29.25
N ILE A 191 -5.71 18.60 -29.81
CA ILE A 191 -4.33 18.18 -29.55
C ILE A 191 -4.00 18.35 -28.06
N ALA A 192 -4.35 19.48 -27.45
CA ALA A 192 -4.12 19.73 -26.03
C ALA A 192 -4.85 18.71 -25.15
N MET A 193 -6.12 18.41 -25.48
CA MET A 193 -6.92 17.43 -24.75
C MET A 193 -6.35 16.00 -24.88
N ILE A 194 -5.99 15.57 -26.09
CA ILE A 194 -5.37 14.26 -26.34
C ILE A 194 -4.03 14.17 -25.61
N ALA A 195 -3.18 15.20 -25.70
CA ALA A 195 -1.89 15.23 -25.03
C ALA A 195 -2.05 15.14 -23.50
N ALA A 196 -3.02 15.85 -22.92
CA ALA A 196 -3.30 15.79 -21.48
C ALA A 196 -3.81 14.41 -21.04
N VAL A 197 -4.69 13.78 -21.82
CA VAL A 197 -5.16 12.41 -21.54
C VAL A 197 -4.02 11.40 -21.65
N VAL A 198 -3.21 11.47 -22.71
CA VAL A 198 -2.03 10.60 -22.87
C VAL A 198 -1.04 10.80 -21.73
N TRP A 199 -0.76 12.05 -21.36
CA TRP A 199 0.10 12.37 -20.22
C TRP A 199 -0.46 11.80 -18.91
N PHE A 200 -1.76 11.95 -18.66
CA PHE A 200 -2.41 11.43 -17.46
C PHE A 200 -2.33 9.90 -17.38
N TRP A 201 -2.60 9.20 -18.49
CA TRP A 201 -2.49 7.74 -18.55
C TRP A 201 -1.05 7.26 -18.38
N LYS A 202 -0.09 7.94 -19.02
CA LYS A 202 1.35 7.66 -18.85
C LYS A 202 1.79 7.89 -17.42
N HIS A 203 1.33 8.96 -16.78
CA HIS A 203 1.66 9.27 -15.39
C HIS A 203 1.07 8.23 -14.43
N GLN A 204 -0.21 7.88 -14.58
CA GLN A 204 -0.85 6.84 -13.77
C GLN A 204 -0.15 5.48 -13.92
N THR A 205 0.10 5.05 -15.15
CA THR A 205 0.78 3.77 -15.40
C THR A 205 2.21 3.76 -14.86
N ALA A 206 2.95 4.88 -14.96
CA ALA A 206 4.29 5.00 -14.38
C ALA A 206 4.27 4.86 -12.86
N THR A 207 3.29 5.44 -12.16
CA THR A 207 3.20 5.36 -10.69
C THR A 207 2.85 3.96 -10.16
N LEU A 208 2.18 3.14 -10.97
CA LEU A 208 1.78 1.78 -10.58
C LEU A 208 2.77 0.71 -11.04
N ARG A 209 3.61 1.03 -12.03
CA ARG A 209 4.61 0.12 -12.56
C ARG A 209 5.80 0.04 -11.62
N LYS A 210 6.19 -1.18 -11.24
CA LYS A 210 7.33 -1.47 -10.38
C LYS A 210 8.42 -2.14 -11.19
N PRO A 211 9.41 -1.38 -11.68
CA PRO A 211 10.54 -1.94 -12.39
C PRO A 211 11.60 -2.44 -11.41
N ILE A 212 12.28 -3.53 -11.78
CA ILE A 212 13.56 -3.90 -11.22
C ILE A 212 14.56 -4.03 -12.37
N TYR A 213 15.63 -3.27 -12.26
CA TYR A 213 16.75 -3.33 -13.18
C TYR A 213 17.81 -4.25 -12.57
N ASP A 214 18.48 -5.03 -13.40
CA ASP A 214 19.66 -5.80 -13.00
C ASP A 214 19.33 -6.84 -11.92
N PHE A 215 18.36 -7.73 -12.20
CA PHE A 215 18.01 -8.86 -11.36
C PHE A 215 17.81 -10.14 -12.19
N PRO A 216 18.35 -11.30 -11.75
CA PRO A 216 19.16 -11.51 -10.54
C PRO A 216 20.60 -10.98 -10.62
N ASN A 217 21.14 -10.75 -11.82
CA ASN A 217 22.51 -10.30 -12.05
C ASN A 217 22.58 -8.91 -12.69
N LYS A 218 23.73 -8.25 -12.53
CA LYS A 218 24.01 -6.95 -13.17
C LYS A 218 24.08 -7.09 -14.68
N GLY A 219 23.25 -6.33 -15.40
CA GLY A 219 23.10 -6.40 -16.86
C GLY A 219 21.89 -7.21 -17.34
N ASP A 220 21.13 -7.84 -16.44
CA ASP A 220 19.93 -8.60 -16.81
C ASP A 220 18.82 -7.68 -17.34
N THR A 221 18.00 -8.24 -18.24
CA THR A 221 16.89 -7.50 -18.85
C THR A 221 15.92 -6.96 -17.78
N PRO A 222 15.55 -5.67 -17.82
CA PRO A 222 14.65 -5.10 -16.82
C PRO A 222 13.30 -5.82 -16.77
N ARG A 223 12.90 -6.24 -15.58
CA ARG A 223 11.56 -6.79 -15.32
C ARG A 223 10.66 -5.71 -14.73
N SER A 224 9.36 -5.80 -14.99
CA SER A 224 8.40 -4.87 -14.39
C SER A 224 7.01 -5.46 -14.32
N HIS A 225 6.24 -5.08 -13.30
CA HIS A 225 4.84 -5.44 -13.16
C HIS A 225 4.02 -4.25 -12.65
N ILE A 226 2.70 -4.38 -12.64
CA ILE A 226 1.79 -3.39 -12.05
C ILE A 226 1.43 -3.85 -10.64
N ALA A 227 1.73 -3.02 -9.64
CA ALA A 227 1.36 -3.29 -8.26
C ALA A 227 -0.14 -3.02 -8.06
N GLU A 228 -0.84 -3.99 -7.48
CA GLU A 228 -2.26 -3.85 -7.15
C GLU A 228 -2.54 -4.23 -5.69
N TRP A 229 -3.05 -3.27 -4.92
CA TRP A 229 -3.53 -3.51 -3.56
C TRP A 229 -4.86 -4.26 -3.59
N THR A 230 -4.79 -5.59 -3.59
CA THR A 230 -5.95 -6.48 -3.54
C THR A 230 -5.83 -7.50 -2.41
N GLY A 231 -6.96 -7.97 -1.89
CA GLY A 231 -6.96 -9.04 -0.88
C GLY A 231 -6.59 -10.43 -1.43
N LYS A 232 -6.64 -10.62 -2.76
CA LYS A 232 -6.48 -11.94 -3.41
C LYS A 232 -5.08 -12.51 -3.18
N ASN A 233 -4.06 -11.67 -3.29
CA ASN A 233 -2.65 -12.02 -3.12
C ASN A 233 -2.00 -11.26 -1.96
N PHE A 234 -2.78 -10.99 -0.90
CA PHE A 234 -2.21 -10.41 0.30
C PHE A 234 -1.20 -11.36 0.94
N ASP A 235 -0.08 -10.82 1.40
CA ASP A 235 0.92 -11.60 2.10
C ASP A 235 0.39 -12.08 3.46
N ARG A 236 0.06 -13.36 3.54
CA ARG A 236 -0.48 -13.96 4.75
C ARG A 236 0.61 -14.48 5.69
N LEU A 237 1.88 -14.39 5.30
CA LEU A 237 2.98 -14.92 6.08
C LEU A 237 3.17 -14.17 7.40
N LEU A 238 3.41 -14.91 8.48
CA LEU A 238 3.97 -14.35 9.70
C LEU A 238 5.51 -14.44 9.68
N SER A 239 6.16 -13.29 9.49
CA SER A 239 7.62 -13.13 9.52
C SER A 239 8.28 -13.88 10.66
N LYS A 240 9.34 -14.68 10.38
CA LYS A 240 10.16 -15.43 11.34
C LYS A 240 10.65 -14.64 12.57
N HIS A 241 10.74 -13.31 12.49
CA HIS A 241 11.19 -12.45 13.58
C HIS A 241 10.07 -12.01 14.53
N VAL A 242 8.80 -12.11 14.13
CA VAL A 242 7.68 -11.72 15.00
C VAL A 242 7.56 -12.70 16.16
N ARG A 243 7.76 -12.19 17.38
CA ARG A 243 7.79 -13.00 18.60
C ARG A 243 6.40 -13.51 18.98
N PHE A 244 5.40 -12.64 18.90
CA PHE A 244 4.02 -12.98 19.27
C PHE A 244 3.02 -12.33 18.31
N SER A 245 2.00 -13.08 17.92
CA SER A 245 0.90 -12.61 17.08
C SER A 245 -0.44 -13.10 17.64
N ARG A 246 -1.43 -12.20 17.69
CA ARG A 246 -2.78 -12.46 18.18
C ARG A 246 -3.78 -11.94 17.15
N SER A 247 -4.73 -12.79 16.78
CA SER A 247 -5.80 -12.46 15.84
C SER A 247 -7.16 -12.76 16.48
N ALA A 248 -7.98 -11.74 16.67
CA ALA A 248 -9.38 -11.89 17.04
C ALA A 248 -10.24 -11.76 15.78
N ASN A 249 -11.05 -12.77 15.46
CA ASN A 249 -11.83 -12.81 14.21
C ASN A 249 -13.33 -12.94 14.50
N ALA A 250 -14.15 -12.20 13.75
CA ALA A 250 -15.60 -12.26 13.84
C ALA A 250 -16.13 -13.50 13.12
N ILE A 251 -17.03 -14.27 13.75
CA ILE A 251 -17.67 -15.44 13.12
C ILE A 251 -18.84 -14.98 12.21
N ASP A 252 -19.64 -14.02 12.68
CA ASP A 252 -20.95 -13.69 12.09
C ASP A 252 -20.90 -12.57 11.05
N GLU A 253 -19.70 -12.11 10.65
CA GLU A 253 -19.52 -11.15 9.56
C GLU A 253 -19.77 -11.82 8.19
N THR A 254 -20.79 -11.34 7.48
CA THR A 254 -21.30 -11.93 6.22
C THR A 254 -21.24 -10.96 5.03
N ARG A 255 -20.87 -9.70 5.23
CA ARG A 255 -20.84 -8.70 4.16
C ARG A 255 -19.72 -9.01 3.16
N LYS A 256 -20.06 -8.94 1.87
CA LYS A 256 -19.11 -9.20 0.76
C LYS A 256 -17.90 -8.26 0.75
N ASP A 257 -18.07 -7.03 1.24
CA ASP A 257 -16.99 -6.03 1.30
C ASP A 257 -16.03 -6.23 2.49
N PHE A 258 -16.38 -7.13 3.43
CA PHE A 258 -15.61 -7.43 4.64
C PHE A 258 -14.96 -8.82 4.56
N GLN A 259 -14.53 -9.22 3.36
CA GLN A 259 -13.85 -10.50 3.19
C GLN A 259 -12.59 -10.56 4.07
N ARG A 260 -12.58 -11.56 4.95
CA ARG A 260 -11.52 -11.81 5.92
C ARG A 260 -10.23 -12.22 5.23
N VAL A 261 -9.12 -11.74 5.77
CA VAL A 261 -7.78 -12.13 5.34
C VAL A 261 -7.12 -12.95 6.44
N GLY A 262 -7.05 -14.27 6.24
CA GLY A 262 -6.40 -15.18 7.19
C GLY A 262 -4.90 -14.96 7.31
N TRP A 263 -4.30 -15.51 8.36
CA TRP A 263 -2.87 -15.83 8.40
C TRP A 263 -2.61 -17.09 7.56
N GLY A 264 -1.45 -17.16 6.94
CA GLY A 264 -0.98 -18.29 6.12
C GLY A 264 0.03 -19.12 6.90
N GLY A 265 0.94 -19.78 6.18
CA GLY A 265 2.06 -20.49 6.80
C GLY A 265 2.92 -19.57 7.67
N THR A 266 3.50 -20.13 8.73
CA THR A 266 4.50 -19.46 9.56
C THR A 266 5.88 -19.92 9.13
N GLU A 267 6.79 -19.01 8.83
CA GLU A 267 8.21 -19.35 8.72
C GLU A 267 8.72 -19.92 10.06
N PRO A 268 9.73 -20.81 10.05
CA PRO A 268 10.42 -21.24 11.25
C PRO A 268 10.89 -20.01 12.06
N PRO A 269 10.52 -19.87 13.34
CA PRO A 269 10.89 -18.70 14.12
C PRO A 269 12.41 -18.66 14.35
N VAL A 270 13.00 -17.47 14.27
CA VAL A 270 14.42 -17.27 14.62
C VAL A 270 14.63 -17.41 16.13
N HIS A 271 13.63 -17.03 16.92
CA HIS A 271 13.71 -17.04 18.36
C HIS A 271 13.22 -18.37 18.96
N PRO A 272 13.86 -18.89 20.03
CA PRO A 272 13.47 -20.15 20.66
C PRO A 272 12.04 -20.07 21.19
N PRO A 273 11.21 -21.12 21.07
CA PRO A 273 9.83 -21.11 21.55
C PRO A 273 9.72 -20.63 23.01
N THR A 274 8.70 -19.83 23.32
CA THR A 274 8.41 -19.49 24.72
C THR A 274 7.60 -20.64 25.32
N PRO A 275 8.07 -21.32 26.38
CA PRO A 275 7.32 -22.42 27.00
C PRO A 275 5.90 -21.98 27.36
N GLY A 276 4.90 -22.77 26.96
CA GLY A 276 3.49 -22.52 27.27
C GLY A 276 2.83 -21.35 26.51
N VAL A 277 3.56 -20.61 25.66
CA VAL A 277 3.00 -19.45 24.94
C VAL A 277 3.17 -19.62 23.42
N PRO A 278 2.09 -20.00 22.70
CA PRO A 278 2.14 -20.08 21.25
C PRO A 278 2.50 -18.73 20.60
N ARG A 279 3.31 -18.80 19.54
CA ARG A 279 3.73 -17.65 18.73
C ARG A 279 2.53 -16.99 18.06
N LEU A 280 1.70 -17.76 17.36
CA LEU A 280 0.47 -17.29 16.73
C LEU A 280 -0.74 -17.88 17.48
N ILE A 281 -1.67 -17.03 17.90
CA ILE A 281 -2.99 -17.46 18.39
C ILE A 281 -4.06 -16.76 17.56
N GLN A 282 -4.95 -17.55 16.97
CA GLN A 282 -6.14 -17.06 16.29
C GLN A 282 -7.38 -17.52 17.06
N MET A 283 -8.17 -16.55 17.50
CA MET A 283 -9.41 -16.79 18.24
C MET A 283 -10.61 -16.33 17.40
N TRP A 284 -11.69 -17.08 17.51
CA TRP A 284 -12.96 -16.80 16.85
C TRP A 284 -13.97 -16.39 17.91
N PHE A 285 -14.60 -15.25 17.69
CA PHE A 285 -15.55 -14.64 18.61
C PHE A 285 -16.92 -14.50 17.92
N ALA A 286 -17.99 -14.74 18.68
CA ALA A 286 -19.34 -14.46 18.23
C ALA A 286 -19.54 -12.93 18.07
N GLY A 287 -20.36 -12.54 17.09
CA GLY A 287 -20.56 -11.15 16.70
C GLY A 287 -20.05 -10.84 15.29
N ASN A 288 -20.46 -9.67 14.80
CA ASN A 288 -20.05 -9.11 13.52
C ASN A 288 -18.72 -8.32 13.65
N HIS A 289 -18.24 -7.77 12.54
CA HIS A 289 -16.98 -7.01 12.48
C HIS A 289 -16.84 -5.92 13.55
N SER A 290 -17.93 -5.19 13.80
CA SER A 290 -17.97 -4.09 14.75
C SER A 290 -18.04 -4.54 16.20
N ASP A 291 -18.61 -5.72 16.46
CA ASP A 291 -18.59 -6.33 17.79
C ASP A 291 -17.14 -6.59 18.20
N ILE A 292 -16.33 -7.19 17.32
CA ILE A 292 -14.94 -7.53 17.63
C ILE A 292 -14.03 -6.31 17.64
N GLY A 293 -14.33 -5.29 16.82
CA GLY A 293 -13.58 -4.04 16.76
C GLY A 293 -13.86 -3.03 17.86
N GLY A 294 -14.96 -3.22 18.60
CA GLY A 294 -15.37 -2.30 19.67
C GLY A 294 -15.93 -0.96 19.17
N SER A 295 -16.64 -0.94 18.04
CA SER A 295 -17.21 0.31 17.50
C SER A 295 -18.66 0.59 17.95
N TYR A 296 -19.27 -0.31 18.72
CA TYR A 296 -20.60 -0.09 19.29
C TYR A 296 -20.50 0.62 20.65
N PRO A 297 -21.52 1.43 21.03
CA PRO A 297 -21.68 1.88 22.39
C PRO A 297 -21.73 0.70 23.37
N GLU A 298 -21.30 0.92 24.62
CA GLU A 298 -21.19 -0.12 25.65
C GLU A 298 -22.46 -0.98 25.86
N PRO A 299 -23.70 -0.44 25.81
CA PRO A 299 -24.92 -1.25 25.95
C PRO A 299 -25.16 -2.27 24.83
N GLU A 300 -24.58 -2.03 23.66
CA GLU A 300 -24.78 -2.83 22.43
C GLU A 300 -23.57 -3.73 22.13
N SER A 301 -22.49 -3.60 22.91
CA SER A 301 -21.22 -4.29 22.68
C SER A 301 -21.26 -5.73 23.18
N VAL A 302 -21.48 -6.68 22.28
CA VAL A 302 -21.48 -8.14 22.60
C VAL A 302 -20.12 -8.58 23.15
N SER A 303 -19.02 -7.97 22.68
CA SER A 303 -17.64 -8.30 23.10
C SER A 303 -17.35 -8.04 24.58
N TYR A 304 -17.95 -7.00 25.19
CA TYR A 304 -17.82 -6.78 26.63
C TYR A 304 -18.56 -7.84 27.44
N SER A 305 -19.73 -8.30 26.95
CA SER A 305 -20.46 -9.40 27.60
C SER A 305 -19.70 -10.72 27.57
N VAL A 306 -18.89 -10.95 26.52
CA VAL A 306 -18.09 -12.17 26.34
C VAL A 306 -16.79 -12.13 27.16
N ILE A 307 -16.14 -10.96 27.27
CA ILE A 307 -14.91 -10.78 28.07
C ILE A 307 -15.21 -10.75 29.58
N SER A 308 -16.34 -10.15 30.00
CA SER A 308 -16.73 -10.08 31.42
C SER A 308 -17.34 -11.37 31.99
N ARG A 309 -17.85 -12.28 31.14
CA ARG A 309 -18.55 -13.51 31.57
C ARG A 309 -17.74 -14.81 31.47
N GLY A 310 -16.44 -14.74 31.16
CA GLY A 310 -15.58 -15.93 31.05
C GLY A 310 -15.82 -16.67 29.73
N THR A 311 -14.83 -16.63 28.84
CA THR A 311 -14.94 -17.01 27.43
C THR A 311 -15.13 -18.52 27.21
N LYS A 312 -16.16 -18.92 26.44
CA LYS A 312 -16.10 -20.09 25.56
C LYS A 312 -15.52 -19.67 24.21
N SER A 313 -14.20 -19.61 24.10
CA SER A 313 -13.50 -19.41 22.81
C SER A 313 -13.31 -20.74 22.10
N ILE A 314 -13.66 -20.84 20.82
CA ILE A 314 -13.33 -22.02 20.01
C ILE A 314 -11.91 -21.83 19.45
N GLN A 315 -10.91 -22.48 20.05
CA GLN A 315 -9.61 -22.67 19.41
C GLN A 315 -9.77 -23.70 18.28
N ARG A 316 -9.82 -23.24 17.03
CA ARG A 316 -9.65 -24.11 15.86
C ARG A 316 -8.23 -23.92 15.32
N THR A 317 -7.32 -24.76 15.77
CA THR A 317 -6.06 -25.03 15.07
C THR A 317 -6.40 -25.89 13.84
N ARG A 318 -6.46 -25.29 12.64
CA ARG A 318 -6.31 -26.07 11.41
C ARG A 318 -4.82 -26.23 11.17
N THR A 319 -4.33 -27.45 11.29
CA THR A 319 -3.05 -27.94 10.77
C THR A 319 -3.01 -27.80 9.25
#